data_AF-A0A6N2MGN3-F1
#
_entry.id   AF-A0A6N2MGN3-F1
#
_cell.length_a   1.000
_cell.length_b   1.000
_cell.length_c   1.000
_cell.angle_alpha   90.00
_cell.angle_beta   90.00
_cell.angle_gamma   90.00
#
_symmetry.space_group_name_H-M   'P 1'
#
loop_
_entity.id
_entity.type
_entity.pdbx_description
1 polymer ?
#
loop_
_entity_poly.entity_id
_entity_poly.type
_entity_poly.pdbx_seq_one_letter_code
_entity_poly.pdbx_strand_id
1 'polypeptide(L)'
;MASEGILLGMGNPLLDISSVVDDDFLKKYDIKLNNAILAEDKHLPMYEEMASKGNVEYIAGGATQNSIRVAQWMLQIPCATSYMGSIGKDKFGEEMKKNSTDAGVNVHYYEDEAAPTGTCAVCVVGGERSLIANLSAANCYKSEHLKRPENWKLVEKAKYFYIAGFFLTV
;
A
#
# COMPACT_ATOMS: atom_id res chain seq x y z
N MET A 1 5.01 24.08 14.89
CA MET A 1 6.08 23.63 13.98
C MET A 1 5.99 22.12 13.82
N ALA A 2 6.37 21.60 12.65
CA ALA A 2 6.45 20.16 12.41
C ALA A 2 7.56 19.52 13.25
N SER A 3 7.38 18.26 13.63
CA SER A 3 8.32 17.51 14.48
C SER A 3 8.27 16.02 14.09
N GLU A 4 9.25 15.25 14.58
CA GLU A 4 9.22 13.79 14.51
C GLU A 4 7.85 13.25 15.00
N GLY A 5 7.29 12.28 14.30
CA GLY A 5 6.03 11.61 14.65
C GLY A 5 4.79 12.50 14.66
N ILE A 6 4.79 13.67 13.99
CA ILE A 6 3.66 14.61 14.02
C ILE A 6 2.40 14.09 13.29
N LEU A 7 2.58 13.23 12.28
CA LEU A 7 1.51 12.67 11.45
C LEU A 7 1.54 11.14 11.48
N LEU A 8 0.42 10.52 11.88
CA LEU A 8 0.23 9.07 11.81
C LEU A 8 -0.75 8.71 10.69
N GLY A 9 -0.31 7.84 9.79
CA GLY A 9 -1.17 7.22 8.78
C GLY A 9 -1.50 5.77 9.11
N MET A 10 -2.74 5.37 8.82
CA MET A 10 -3.13 3.96 8.81
C MET A 10 -3.83 3.59 7.50
N GLY A 11 -3.49 2.43 6.93
CA GLY A 11 -4.07 2.02 5.65
C GLY A 11 -3.64 0.65 5.17
N ASN A 12 -3.94 0.40 3.90
CA ASN A 12 -3.61 -0.82 3.18
C ASN A 12 -2.27 -0.64 2.45
N PRO A 13 -1.14 -1.13 2.99
CA PRO A 13 0.10 -1.18 2.24
C PRO A 13 -0.05 -2.23 1.13
N LEU A 14 0.07 -1.79 -0.12
CA LEU A 14 -0.01 -2.67 -1.29
C LEU A 14 1.26 -2.50 -2.13
N LEU A 15 1.78 -3.60 -2.66
CA LEU A 15 2.81 -3.53 -3.70
C LEU A 15 2.13 -3.31 -5.05
N ASP A 16 2.40 -2.17 -5.67
CA ASP A 16 1.89 -1.86 -6.99
C ASP A 16 2.70 -2.66 -8.03
N ILE A 17 2.00 -3.47 -8.83
CA ILE A 17 2.52 -4.18 -10.00
C ILE A 17 2.03 -3.39 -11.21
N SER A 18 2.89 -2.52 -11.74
CA SER A 18 2.54 -1.57 -12.79
C SER A 18 3.06 -2.02 -14.14
N SER A 19 2.21 -1.99 -15.16
CA SER A 19 2.61 -2.29 -16.54
C SER A 19 1.72 -1.55 -17.54
N VAL A 20 2.30 -1.20 -18.68
CA VAL A 20 1.54 -0.73 -19.85
C VAL A 20 0.83 -1.91 -20.49
N VAL A 21 -0.50 -1.84 -20.61
CA VAL A 21 -1.36 -2.87 -21.20
C VAL A 21 -2.18 -2.26 -22.35
N ASP A 22 -2.98 -3.09 -23.03
CA ASP A 22 -3.89 -2.67 -24.09
C ASP A 22 -5.36 -2.81 -23.66
N ASP A 23 -6.28 -2.29 -24.49
CA ASP A 23 -7.72 -2.36 -24.23
C ASP A 23 -8.25 -3.80 -24.19
N ASP A 24 -7.59 -4.73 -24.89
CA ASP A 24 -8.02 -6.13 -24.93
C ASP A 24 -7.68 -6.84 -23.60
N PHE A 25 -6.58 -6.47 -22.97
CA PHE A 25 -6.26 -6.89 -21.60
C PHE A 25 -7.32 -6.41 -20.60
N LEU A 26 -7.75 -5.16 -20.70
CA LEU A 26 -8.81 -4.63 -19.83
C LEU A 26 -10.13 -5.39 -20.03
N LYS A 27 -10.53 -5.63 -21.29
CA LYS A 27 -11.74 -6.42 -21.62
C LYS A 27 -11.66 -7.85 -21.08
N LYS A 28 -10.50 -8.50 -21.23
CA LYS A 28 -10.27 -9.89 -20.76
C LYS A 28 -10.58 -10.07 -19.28
N TYR A 29 -10.25 -9.07 -18.46
CA TYR A 29 -10.45 -9.10 -17.02
C TYR A 29 -11.65 -8.27 -16.54
N ASP A 30 -12.51 -7.79 -17.45
CA ASP A 30 -13.69 -6.97 -17.12
C ASP A 30 -13.34 -5.70 -16.33
N ILE A 31 -12.23 -5.05 -16.71
CA ILE A 31 -11.72 -3.84 -16.06
C ILE A 31 -12.19 -2.62 -16.85
N LYS A 32 -12.85 -1.70 -16.17
CA LYS A 32 -13.16 -0.38 -16.71
C LYS A 32 -11.93 0.53 -16.63
N LEU A 33 -11.64 1.26 -17.72
CA LEU A 33 -10.60 2.27 -17.75
C LEU A 33 -10.86 3.40 -16.72
N ASN A 34 -9.80 3.89 -16.08
CA ASN A 34 -9.84 4.97 -15.08
C ASN A 34 -10.79 4.64 -13.91
N ASN A 35 -10.59 3.46 -13.32
CA ASN A 35 -11.38 2.96 -12.20
C ASN A 35 -10.51 2.25 -11.16
N ALA A 36 -11.01 2.13 -9.93
CA ALA A 36 -10.37 1.39 -8.86
C ALA A 36 -11.35 0.36 -8.26
N ILE A 37 -10.97 -0.91 -8.24
CA ILE A 37 -11.81 -2.01 -7.76
C ILE A 37 -11.03 -2.97 -6.85
N LEU A 38 -11.76 -3.77 -6.06
CA LEU A 38 -11.19 -4.92 -5.37
C LEU A 38 -11.15 -6.13 -6.31
N ALA A 39 -10.11 -6.94 -6.18
CA ALA A 39 -9.93 -8.15 -6.98
C ALA A 39 -10.93 -9.24 -6.59
N GLU A 40 -11.75 -9.65 -7.54
CA GLU A 40 -12.46 -10.93 -7.57
C GLU A 40 -11.59 -12.07 -8.15
N ASP A 41 -12.03 -13.32 -8.02
CA ASP A 41 -11.33 -14.53 -8.52
C ASP A 41 -10.93 -14.42 -10.00
N LYS A 42 -11.78 -13.81 -10.84
CA LYS A 42 -11.51 -13.61 -12.27
C LYS A 42 -10.25 -12.77 -12.53
N HIS A 43 -9.85 -11.92 -11.58
CA HIS A 43 -8.68 -11.04 -11.73
C HIS A 43 -7.38 -11.67 -11.22
N LEU A 44 -7.43 -12.76 -10.44
CA LEU A 44 -6.22 -13.33 -9.83
C LEU A 44 -5.14 -13.77 -10.86
N PRO A 45 -5.49 -14.38 -12.01
CA PRO A 45 -4.49 -14.73 -13.04
C PRO A 45 -3.77 -13.51 -13.64
N MET A 46 -4.35 -12.31 -13.53
CA MET A 46 -3.81 -11.08 -14.11
C MET A 46 -2.46 -10.70 -13.51
N TYR A 47 -2.26 -10.91 -12.20
CA TYR A 47 -1.04 -10.49 -11.51
C TYR A 47 0.20 -11.23 -12.04
N GLU A 48 0.08 -12.54 -12.27
CA GLU A 48 1.15 -13.34 -12.88
C GLU A 48 1.38 -12.96 -14.34
N GLU A 49 0.31 -12.73 -15.10
CA GLU A 49 0.41 -12.28 -16.50
C GLU A 49 1.12 -10.94 -16.62
N MET A 50 0.80 -9.97 -15.74
CA MET A 50 1.50 -8.68 -15.67
C MET A 50 2.96 -8.83 -15.25
N ALA A 51 3.24 -9.66 -14.24
CA ALA A 51 4.60 -9.94 -13.77
C ALA A 51 5.50 -10.57 -14.85
N SER A 52 4.91 -11.29 -15.81
CA SER A 52 5.64 -11.88 -16.94
C SER A 52 5.97 -10.89 -18.07
N LYS A 53 5.42 -9.67 -18.05
CA LYS A 53 5.71 -8.65 -19.07
C LYS A 53 7.07 -8.01 -18.81
N GLY A 54 7.85 -7.78 -19.87
CA GLY A 54 9.22 -7.24 -19.76
C GLY A 54 9.34 -5.79 -19.28
N ASN A 55 8.22 -5.09 -19.10
CA ASN A 55 8.13 -3.69 -18.66
C ASN A 55 7.42 -3.53 -17.30
N VAL A 56 7.37 -4.58 -16.48
CA VAL A 56 6.72 -4.52 -15.17
C VAL A 56 7.58 -3.76 -14.16
N GLU A 57 6.92 -2.89 -13.40
CA GLU A 57 7.52 -2.16 -12.28
C GLU A 57 6.86 -2.59 -10.97
N TYR A 58 7.68 -2.75 -9.92
CA TYR A 58 7.22 -3.04 -8.56
C TYR A 58 7.46 -1.81 -7.70
N ILE A 59 6.40 -1.22 -7.16
CA ILE A 59 6.47 0.06 -6.46
C ILE A 59 5.76 -0.05 -5.12
N ALA A 60 6.37 0.49 -4.07
CA ALA A 60 5.71 0.57 -2.77
C ALA A 60 4.51 1.51 -2.84
N GLY A 61 3.30 0.96 -2.74
CA GLY A 61 2.03 1.63 -3.01
C GLY A 61 1.08 1.66 -1.82
N GLY A 62 -0.21 1.77 -2.12
CA GLY A 62 -1.28 1.96 -1.14
C GLY A 62 -1.60 3.43 -0.86
N ALA A 63 -2.89 3.79 -0.87
CA ALA A 63 -3.34 5.18 -0.87
C ALA A 63 -2.82 6.00 0.33
N THR A 64 -3.03 5.50 1.56
CA THR A 64 -2.52 6.18 2.77
C THR A 64 -1.01 6.22 2.77
N GLN A 65 -0.33 5.10 2.47
CA GLN A 65 1.13 5.02 2.47
C GLN A 65 1.76 6.01 1.49
N ASN A 66 1.23 6.13 0.28
CA ASN A 66 1.68 7.10 -0.72
C ASN A 66 1.54 8.53 -0.20
N SER A 67 0.40 8.87 0.42
CA SER A 67 0.18 10.21 0.99
C SER A 67 1.17 10.52 2.11
N ILE A 68 1.43 9.53 2.98
CA ILE A 68 2.38 9.66 4.08
C ILE A 68 3.82 9.81 3.58
N ARG A 69 4.24 9.02 2.58
CA ARG A 69 5.56 9.14 1.95
C ARG A 69 5.77 10.51 1.31
N VAL A 70 4.76 11.05 0.62
CA VAL A 70 4.84 12.40 0.04
C VAL A 70 4.89 13.46 1.14
N ALA A 71 4.08 13.34 2.20
CA ALA A 71 4.15 14.25 3.34
C ALA A 71 5.53 14.22 4.01
N GLN A 72 6.11 13.03 4.19
CA GLN A 72 7.47 12.86 4.70
C GLN A 72 8.52 13.56 3.82
N TRP A 73 8.42 13.37 2.50
CA TRP A 73 9.26 14.04 1.53
C TRP A 73 9.08 15.56 1.55
N MET A 74 7.87 16.09 1.75
CA MET A 74 7.68 17.55 1.84
C MET A 74 8.21 18.14 3.14
N LEU A 75 8.07 17.41 4.26
CA LEU A 75 8.45 17.91 5.59
C LEU A 75 9.96 17.97 5.79
N GLN A 76 10.73 17.09 5.13
CA GLN A 76 12.21 17.03 5.23
C GLN A 76 12.73 16.96 6.68
N ILE A 77 11.92 16.44 7.61
CA ILE A 77 12.28 16.20 9.00
C ILE A 77 12.32 14.68 9.21
N PRO A 78 13.44 14.10 9.67
CA PRO A 78 13.55 12.65 9.87
C PRO A 78 12.40 12.10 10.70
N CYS A 79 11.75 11.04 10.21
CA CYS A 79 10.65 10.36 10.88
C CYS A 79 9.50 11.29 11.32
N ALA A 80 9.26 12.40 10.61
CA ALA A 80 8.12 13.29 10.87
C ALA A 80 6.77 12.59 10.74
N THR A 81 6.73 11.54 9.92
CA THR A 81 5.54 10.74 9.70
C THR A 81 5.74 9.30 10.15
N SER A 82 4.66 8.71 10.65
CA SER A 82 4.58 7.29 10.97
C SER A 82 3.49 6.62 10.15
N TYR A 83 3.66 5.34 9.85
CA TYR A 83 2.68 4.56 9.11
C TYR A 83 2.45 3.20 9.74
N MET A 84 1.19 2.78 9.82
CA MET A 84 0.79 1.43 10.21
C MET A 84 -0.12 0.79 9.16
N GLY A 85 0.04 -0.52 9.00
CA GLY A 85 -0.75 -1.36 8.10
C GLY A 85 -0.32 -2.81 8.26
N SER A 86 -0.88 -3.72 7.46
CA SER A 86 -0.54 -5.14 7.49
C SER A 86 0.10 -5.58 6.19
N ILE A 87 1.25 -6.23 6.28
CA ILE A 87 1.98 -6.86 5.17
C ILE A 87 2.15 -8.34 5.46
N GLY A 88 2.44 -9.15 4.44
CA GLY A 88 2.85 -10.53 4.64
C GLY A 88 4.31 -10.61 5.06
N LYS A 89 4.67 -11.70 5.73
CA LYS A 89 6.07 -12.05 6.03
C LYS A 89 6.76 -12.66 4.81
N ASP A 90 6.90 -11.86 3.76
CA ASP A 90 7.43 -12.25 2.46
C ASP A 90 8.31 -11.16 1.84
N LYS A 91 8.90 -11.46 0.68
CA LYS A 91 9.80 -10.55 -0.04
C LYS A 91 9.14 -9.22 -0.43
N PHE A 92 7.83 -9.23 -0.69
CA PHE A 92 7.10 -8.01 -1.03
C PHE A 92 6.89 -7.14 0.22
N GLY A 93 6.64 -7.75 1.38
CA GLY A 93 6.60 -7.07 2.67
C GLY A 93 7.96 -6.45 3.02
N GLU A 94 9.05 -7.20 2.82
CA GLU A 94 10.41 -6.70 3.02
C GLU A 94 10.73 -5.50 2.11
N GLU A 95 10.38 -5.58 0.82
CA GLU A 95 10.57 -4.51 -0.15
C GLU A 95 9.75 -3.26 0.22
N MET A 96 8.50 -3.44 0.65
CA MET A 96 7.62 -2.37 1.15
C MET A 96 8.21 -1.67 2.37
N LYS A 97 8.74 -2.46 3.32
CA LYS A 97 9.38 -1.95 4.54
C LYS A 97 10.64 -1.18 4.24
N LYS A 98 11.50 -1.72 3.38
CA LYS A 98 12.73 -1.07 2.92
C LYS A 98 12.42 0.26 2.23
N ASN A 99 11.56 0.26 1.20
CA ASN A 99 11.29 1.46 0.41
C ASN A 99 10.61 2.59 1.20
N SER A 100 9.78 2.24 2.18
CA SER A 100 9.14 3.24 3.05
C SER A 100 10.13 3.81 4.08
N THR A 101 11.01 2.95 4.62
CA THR A 101 12.07 3.37 5.55
C THR A 101 13.11 4.25 4.84
N ASP A 102 13.52 3.88 3.63
CA ASP A 102 14.45 4.67 2.79
C ASP A 102 13.86 6.06 2.45
N ALA A 103 12.52 6.16 2.36
CA ALA A 103 11.81 7.43 2.21
C ALA A 103 11.70 8.25 3.51
N GLY A 104 12.27 7.78 4.62
CA GLY A 104 12.29 8.44 5.92
C GLY A 104 11.02 8.30 6.75
N VAL A 105 10.08 7.42 6.36
CA VAL A 105 8.85 7.15 7.11
C VAL A 105 9.16 6.19 8.26
N ASN A 106 8.66 6.49 9.46
CA ASN A 106 8.72 5.56 10.57
C ASN A 106 7.60 4.50 10.44
N VAL A 107 7.92 3.38 9.80
CA VAL A 107 6.94 2.31 9.52
C VAL A 107 6.84 1.28 10.63
N HIS A 108 5.60 0.96 11.00
CA HIS A 108 5.24 -0.03 12.00
C HIS A 108 4.20 -0.97 11.39
N TYR A 109 4.66 -1.93 10.59
CA TYR A 109 3.78 -2.92 9.97
C TYR A 109 3.46 -4.06 10.94
N TYR A 110 2.21 -4.53 10.90
CA TYR A 110 1.88 -5.88 11.32
C TYR A 110 2.35 -6.84 10.21
N GLU A 111 3.16 -7.84 10.58
CA GLU A 111 3.62 -8.87 9.67
C GLU A 111 2.75 -10.12 9.88
N ASP A 112 1.86 -10.39 8.92
CA ASP A 112 1.02 -11.58 8.91
C ASP A 112 1.82 -12.80 8.43
N GLU A 113 1.75 -13.90 9.17
CA GLU A 113 2.50 -15.12 8.85
C GLU A 113 1.77 -16.07 7.90
N ALA A 114 0.46 -15.87 7.67
CA ALA A 114 -0.38 -16.74 6.88
C ALA A 114 -0.74 -16.15 5.51
N ALA A 115 -1.05 -14.86 5.46
CA ALA A 115 -1.44 -14.18 4.23
C ALA A 115 -0.24 -13.48 3.55
N PRO A 116 -0.12 -13.54 2.21
CA PRO A 116 0.91 -12.81 1.50
C PRO A 116 0.62 -11.30 1.50
N THR A 117 1.65 -10.48 1.28
CA THR A 117 1.53 -9.03 1.11
C THR A 117 0.54 -8.69 0.00
N GLY A 118 -0.36 -7.74 0.28
CA GLY A 118 -1.33 -7.28 -0.70
C GLY A 118 -0.68 -6.63 -1.91
N THR A 119 -1.32 -6.75 -3.06
CA THR A 119 -0.83 -6.22 -4.33
C THR A 119 -1.90 -5.35 -5.00
N CYS A 120 -1.47 -4.40 -5.82
CA CYS A 120 -2.35 -3.64 -6.69
C CYS A 120 -1.86 -3.75 -8.13
N ALA A 121 -2.66 -4.31 -9.01
CA ALA A 121 -2.38 -4.25 -10.45
C ALA A 121 -2.70 -2.85 -10.95
N VAL A 122 -1.68 -2.16 -11.48
CA VAL A 122 -1.80 -0.83 -12.08
C VAL A 122 -1.70 -0.98 -13.59
N CYS A 123 -2.85 -1.04 -14.24
CA CYS A 123 -2.98 -1.16 -15.68
C CYS A 123 -2.91 0.24 -16.30
N VAL A 124 -1.86 0.53 -17.07
CA VAL A 124 -1.69 1.83 -17.74
C VAL A 124 -2.08 1.71 -19.21
N VAL A 125 -3.07 2.50 -19.65
CA VAL A 125 -3.52 2.57 -21.06
C VAL A 125 -3.67 4.04 -21.47
N GLY A 126 -2.89 4.48 -22.46
CA GLY A 126 -3.00 5.85 -23.00
C GLY A 126 -2.76 6.97 -21.97
N GLY A 127 -2.08 6.69 -20.85
CA GLY A 127 -1.85 7.63 -19.75
C GLY A 127 -2.86 7.54 -18.60
N GLU A 128 -3.98 6.86 -18.81
CA GLU A 128 -4.97 6.54 -17.77
C GLU A 128 -4.54 5.29 -16.98
N ARG A 129 -5.00 5.19 -15.73
CA ARG A 129 -4.69 4.06 -14.83
C ARG A 129 -5.95 3.40 -14.32
N SER A 130 -6.02 2.08 -14.42
CA SER A 130 -7.01 1.26 -13.70
C SER A 130 -6.32 0.44 -12.62
N LEU A 131 -6.90 0.46 -11.42
CA LEU A 131 -6.32 -0.11 -10.21
C LEU A 131 -7.17 -1.28 -9.72
N ILE A 132 -6.56 -2.44 -9.55
CA ILE A 132 -7.24 -3.64 -9.08
C ILE A 132 -6.47 -4.11 -7.85
N ALA A 133 -7.07 -3.97 -6.67
CA ALA A 133 -6.41 -4.26 -5.40
C ALA A 133 -6.76 -5.66 -4.91
N ASN A 134 -5.74 -6.50 -4.71
CA ASN A 134 -5.82 -7.75 -3.96
C ASN A 134 -5.27 -7.49 -2.56
N LEU A 135 -6.15 -7.27 -1.58
CA LEU A 135 -5.75 -6.80 -0.25
C LEU A 135 -4.91 -7.82 0.53
N SER A 136 -5.24 -9.11 0.44
CA SER A 136 -4.52 -10.18 1.13
C SER A 136 -4.18 -9.84 2.59
N ALA A 137 -2.91 -9.81 3.01
CA ALA A 137 -2.50 -9.48 4.38
C ALA A 137 -3.00 -8.10 4.85
N ALA A 138 -3.19 -7.13 3.94
CA ALA A 138 -3.74 -5.83 4.31
C ALA A 138 -5.15 -5.95 4.89
N ASN A 139 -5.93 -6.95 4.45
CA ASN A 139 -7.26 -7.28 4.97
C ASN A 139 -7.24 -8.03 6.31
N CYS A 140 -6.06 -8.34 6.84
CA CYS A 140 -5.86 -9.13 8.05
C CYS A 140 -5.32 -8.29 9.22
N TYR A 141 -5.33 -6.96 9.12
CA TYR A 141 -4.84 -6.08 10.17
C TYR A 141 -5.51 -6.36 11.53
N LYS A 142 -4.72 -6.41 12.59
CA LYS A 142 -5.19 -6.75 13.95
C LYS A 142 -5.16 -5.53 14.86
N SER A 143 -6.28 -5.24 15.52
CA SER A 143 -6.39 -4.09 16.44
C SER A 143 -5.38 -4.16 17.60
N GLU A 144 -4.99 -5.38 17.96
CA GLU A 144 -4.02 -5.70 19.00
C GLU A 144 -2.64 -5.14 18.65
N HIS A 145 -2.29 -5.09 17.36
CA HIS A 145 -1.07 -4.46 16.89
C HIS A 145 -1.03 -2.97 17.25
N LEU A 146 -2.12 -2.23 16.98
CA LEU A 146 -2.22 -0.80 17.34
C LEU A 146 -2.10 -0.58 18.86
N LYS A 147 -2.71 -1.46 19.65
CA LYS A 147 -2.79 -1.36 21.11
C LYS A 147 -1.48 -1.72 21.83
N ARG A 148 -0.47 -2.25 21.14
CA ARG A 148 0.83 -2.54 21.77
C ARG A 148 1.45 -1.24 22.29
N PRO A 149 2.06 -1.22 23.49
CA PRO A 149 2.57 0.01 24.09
C PRO A 149 3.53 0.81 23.19
N GLU A 150 4.38 0.14 22.43
CA GLU A 150 5.32 0.75 21.49
C GLU A 150 4.62 1.42 20.30
N ASN A 151 3.50 0.87 19.83
CA ASN A 151 2.72 1.42 18.72
C ASN A 151 1.75 2.51 19.20
N TRP A 152 1.15 2.33 20.37
CA TRP A 152 0.25 3.32 20.97
C TRP A 152 0.97 4.65 21.27
N LYS A 153 2.26 4.61 21.61
CA LYS A 153 3.10 5.83 21.71
C LYS A 153 3.09 6.68 20.44
N LEU A 154 2.94 6.08 19.26
CA LEU A 154 2.83 6.84 18.01
C LEU A 154 1.50 7.59 17.92
N VAL A 155 0.41 6.99 18.43
CA VAL A 155 -0.90 7.63 18.54
C VAL A 155 -0.83 8.81 19.50
N GLU A 156 -0.22 8.62 20.68
CA GLU A 156 -0.07 9.68 21.68
C GLU A 156 0.86 10.82 21.22
N LYS A 157 1.89 10.51 20.42
CA LYS A 157 2.84 11.49 19.87
C LYS A 157 2.25 12.28 18.70
N ALA A 158 1.39 11.67 17.89
CA ALA A 158 0.82 12.29 16.71
C ALA A 158 -0.13 13.46 17.05
N LYS A 159 -0.10 14.49 16.20
CA LYS A 159 -1.05 15.61 16.27
C LYS A 159 -2.11 15.51 15.18
N TYR A 160 -1.82 14.77 14.11
CA TYR A 160 -2.69 14.58 12.97
C TYR A 160 -2.76 13.10 12.61
N PHE A 161 -3.93 12.69 12.15
CA PHE A 161 -4.22 11.34 11.72
C PHE A 161 -4.75 11.37 10.29
N TYR A 162 -4.27 10.46 9.44
CA TYR A 162 -4.77 10.31 8.08
C TYR A 162 -5.07 8.84 7.79
N ILE A 163 -6.32 8.56 7.47
CA ILE A 163 -6.82 7.21 7.18
C ILE A 163 -7.69 7.32 5.93
N ALA A 164 -7.26 6.68 4.83
CA ALA A 164 -8.08 6.62 3.62
C ALA A 164 -9.32 5.74 3.83
N GLY A 165 -10.41 6.04 3.12
CA GLY A 165 -11.65 5.27 3.21
C GLY A 165 -11.49 3.77 2.92
N PHE A 166 -10.47 3.38 2.12
CA PHE A 166 -10.14 1.99 1.83
C PHE A 166 -9.80 1.13 3.07
N PHE A 167 -9.40 1.76 4.18
CA PHE A 167 -9.08 1.05 5.42
C PHE A 167 -10.31 0.72 6.27
N LEU A 168 -11.49 1.30 5.94
CA LEU A 168 -12.71 1.10 6.73
C LEU A 168 -13.35 -0.28 6.53
N THR A 169 -12.98 -0.98 5.45
CA THR A 169 -13.52 -2.29 5.09
C THR A 169 -12.60 -3.45 5.51
N VAL A 170 -11.56 -3.14 6.28
CA VAL A 170 -10.53 -4.07 6.76
C VAL A 170 -10.77 -4.44 8.22
#